data_AF-A0A1V4SAE4-F1
#
_entry.id   AF-A0A1V4SAE4-F1
#
_cell.length_a   1.000
_cell.length_b   1.000
_cell.length_c   1.000
_cell.angle_alpha   90.00
_cell.angle_beta   90.00
_cell.angle_gamma   90.00
#
_symmetry.space_group_name_H-M   'P 1'
#
loop_
_entity.id
_entity.type
_entity.pdbx_description
1 polymer ?
#
loop_
_entity_poly.entity_id
_entity_poly.type
_entity_poly.pdbx_seq_one_letter_code
_entity_poly.pdbx_strand_id
1 'polypeptide(L)' 'MKRIVLVGNSEKPSQVLLECLQYLFPECEVSVVMPKEDAPVASERESEVMERLQQALYTR' A
#
# COMPACT_ATOMS: atom_id res chain seq x y z
N MET A 1 -12.10 -12.50 10.45
CA MET A 1 -11.49 -12.22 9.13
C MET A 1 -10.65 -10.96 9.26
N LYS A 2 -9.40 -10.99 8.76
CA LYS A 2 -8.53 -9.80 8.74
C LYS A 2 -8.67 -9.13 7.38
N ARG A 3 -8.66 -7.80 7.33
CA ARG A 3 -8.79 -7.01 6.11
C ARG A 3 -7.54 -6.17 5.89
N ILE A 4 -7.05 -6.13 4.66
CA ILE A 4 -5.89 -5.33 4.24
C ILE A 4 -6.40 -4.29 3.23
N VAL A 5 -6.15 -3.01 3.53
CA VAL A 5 -6.52 -1.91 2.63
C VAL A 5 -5.24 -1.29 2.09
N LEU A 6 -5.03 -1.37 0.79
CA LEU A 6 -3.94 -0.71 0.09
C LEU A 6 -4.43 0.66 -0.38
N VAL A 7 -3.79 1.73 0.08
CA VAL A 7 -3.98 3.06 -0.51
C VAL A 7 -2.86 3.24 -1.52
N GLY A 8 -3.22 3.43 -2.79
CA GLY A 8 -2.22 3.59 -3.83
C GLY A 8 -2.51 4.81 -4.69
N ASN A 9 -1.44 5.45 -5.16
CA ASN A 9 -1.50 6.67 -5.95
C ASN A 9 -1.29 6.41 -7.45
N SER A 10 -1.19 5.14 -7.86
CA SER A 10 -1.00 4.75 -9.24
C SER A 10 -1.62 3.37 -9.51
N GLU A 11 -2.37 3.25 -10.60
CA GLU A 11 -3.17 2.06 -10.92
C GLU A 11 -2.31 0.80 -11.09
N LYS A 12 -1.25 0.86 -11.91
CA LYS A 12 -0.41 -0.32 -12.23
C LYS A 12 0.36 -0.87 -11.02
N PRO A 13 1.11 -0.07 -10.24
CA PRO A 13 1.81 -0.58 -9.06
C PRO A 13 0.85 -1.11 -7.99
N SER A 14 -0.30 -0.47 -7.82
CA SER A 14 -1.29 -0.86 -6.82
C SER A 14 -1.95 -2.20 -7.15
N GLN A 15 -2.18 -2.46 -8.44
CA GLN A 15 -2.69 -3.74 -8.91
C GLN A 15 -1.70 -4.89 -8.64
N VAL A 16 -0.40 -4.67 -8.92
CA VAL A 16 0.64 -5.67 -8.64
C VAL A 16 0.72 -5.96 -7.14
N LEU A 17 0.69 -4.92 -6.30
CA LEU A 17 0.72 -5.09 -4.85
C LEU A 17 -0.54 -5.79 -4.31
N LEU A 18 -1.71 -5.52 -4.89
CA LEU A 18 -2.94 -6.22 -4.56
C LEU A 18 -2.80 -7.73 -4.80
N GLU A 19 -2.32 -8.11 -5.99
CA GLU A 19 -2.14 -9.51 -6.36
C GLU A 19 -1.12 -10.22 -5.44
N CYS A 20 0.00 -9.56 -5.13
CA CYS A 20 0.99 -10.10 -4.19
C CYS A 20 0.41 -10.31 -2.78
N LEU A 21 -0.36 -9.36 -2.27
CA LEU A 21 -0.95 -9.45 -0.93
C LEU A 21 -2.05 -10.51 -0.86
N GLN A 22 -2.84 -10.67 -1.92
CA GLN A 22 -3.83 -11.75 -2.02
C GLN A 22 -3.14 -13.13 -2.04
N TYR A 23 -2.01 -13.25 -2.73
CA TYR A 23 -1.23 -14.48 -2.76
C TYR A 23 -0.59 -14.81 -1.40
N LEU A 24 0.01 -13.81 -0.75
CA LEU A 24 0.69 -14.01 0.54
C LEU A 24 -0.27 -14.19 1.72
N PHE A 25 -1.47 -13.59 1.64
CA PHE A 25 -2.47 -13.63 2.71
C PHE A 25 -3.85 -14.05 2.15
N PRO A 26 -4.01 -15.30 1.72
CA PRO A 26 -5.24 -15.78 1.09
C PRO A 26 -6.46 -15.79 2.03
N GLU A 27 -6.21 -15.76 3.33
CA GLU A 27 -7.22 -15.67 4.41
C GLU A 27 -7.67 -14.23 4.73
N CYS A 28 -7.03 -13.23 4.10
CA CYS A 28 -7.33 -11.82 4.28
C CYS A 28 -8.14 -11.28 3.10
N GLU A 29 -9.12 -10.44 3.40
CA GLU A 29 -9.81 -9.65 2.39
C GLU A 29 -8.93 -8.45 2.02
N VAL A 30 -8.40 -8.42 0.80
CA VAL A 30 -7.50 -7.35 0.33
C VAL A 30 -8.25 -6.45 -0.67
N SER A 31 -8.25 -5.14 -0.41
CA SER A 31 -8.89 -4.13 -1.26
C SER A 31 -7.96 -2.96 -1.52
N VAL A 32 -8.04 -2.38 -2.72
CA VAL A 32 -7.29 -1.17 -3.11
C VAL A 32 -8.22 0.03 -3.12
N VAL A 33 -7.78 1.14 -2.55
CA VAL A 33 -8.43 2.45 -2.63
C VAL A 33 -7.50 3.41 -3.37
N MET A 34 -7.97 3.93 -4.49
CA MET A 34 -7.35 5.04 -5.21
C MET A 34 -7.98 6.34 -4.72
N PRO A 35 -7.28 7.18 -3.94
CA PRO A 35 -7.79 8.51 -3.63
C PRO A 35 -7.88 9.31 -4.95
N LYS A 36 -9.01 9.99 -5.17
CA LYS A 36 -9.12 10.96 -6.27
C LYS A 36 -8.11 12.08 -6.02
N GLU A 37 -7.50 12.62 -7.09
CA GLU A 37 -6.38 13.58 -7.11
C GLU A 37 -6.51 14.82 -6.18
N ASP A 38 -7.68 15.08 -5.59
CA ASP A 38 -7.94 16.17 -4.64
C ASP A 38 -7.97 15.76 -3.15
N ALA A 39 -7.62 14.51 -2.81
CA ALA A 39 -7.32 14.21 -1.40
C ALA A 39 -5.96 14.83 -1.07
N PRO A 40 -5.83 15.73 -0.08
CA PRO A 40 -4.54 16.23 0.35
C PRO A 40 -3.77 15.07 0.98
N VAL A 41 -3.06 14.32 0.14
CA VAL A 41 -2.07 13.36 0.62
C VAL A 41 -0.97 14.24 1.19
N ALA A 42 -0.89 14.26 2.51
CA ALA A 42 0.11 15.01 3.26
C ALA A 42 1.50 14.59 2.78
N SER A 43 2.01 15.35 1.81
CA SER A 43 3.24 15.09 1.05
C SER A 43 4.47 14.95 1.95
N GLU A 44 4.43 15.50 3.16
CA GLU A 44 5.51 15.38 4.14
C GLU A 44 5.55 13.99 4.81
N ARG A 45 4.41 13.29 4.92
CA ARG A 45 4.34 11.98 5.57
C ARG A 45 4.63 10.81 4.62
N GLU A 46 4.41 10.96 3.31
CA GLU A 46 4.73 9.90 2.36
C GLU A 46 6.23 9.61 2.29
N SER A 47 7.08 10.63 2.31
CA SER A 47 8.53 10.44 2.30
C SER A 47 9.03 9.73 3.56
N GLU A 48 8.55 10.13 4.75
CA GLU A 48 8.94 9.48 6.01
C GLU A 48 8.43 8.04 6.10
N VAL A 49 7.20 7.79 5.65
CA VAL A 49 6.62 6.44 5.61
C VAL A 49 7.38 5.56 4.63
N MET A 50 7.71 6.06 3.44
CA MET A 50 8.52 5.33 2.44
C MET A 50 9.92 5.04 2.94
N GLU A 51 10.58 5.99 3.60
CA GLU A 51 11.92 5.82 4.17
C GLU A 51 11.91 4.77 5.30
N ARG A 52 10.90 4.80 6.18
CA ARG A 52 10.70 3.79 7.22
C ARG A 52 10.39 2.41 6.66
N LEU A 53 9.61 2.33 5.58
CA LEU A 53 9.27 1.07 4.92
C LEU A 53 10.50 0.46 4.23
N GLN A 54 11.30 1.28 3.55
CA GLN A 54 12.59 0.88 2.97
C GLN A 54 13.53 0.33 4.06
N GLN A 55 13.72 1.06 5.17
CA GLN A 55 14.54 0.57 6.27
C GLN A 55 14.05 -0.78 6.80
N ALA A 56 12.74 -0.95 7.00
CA ALA A 56 12.17 -2.21 7.46
C ALA A 56 12.40 -3.38 6.48
N LEU A 57 12.40 -3.12 5.18
CA LEU A 57 12.65 -4.13 4.13
C LEU A 57 14.14 -4.51 4.00
N TYR A 58 15.08 -3.63 4.38
CA TYR A 58 16.52 -3.90 4.35
C TYR A 58 17.10 -4.35 5.69
N THR A 59 16.28 -4.47 6.75
CA THR A 59 16.70 -4.97 8.06
C THR A 59 16.45 -6.48 8.25
N ARG A 60 16.39 -7.24 7.14
CA ARG A 60 16.75 -8.66 7.08
C ARG A 60 17.16 -9.09 5.68
#